data_AF-A0A3M7SSF4-F1
#
_entry.id   AF-A0A3M7SSF4-F1
#
_cell.length_a   1.000
_cell.length_b   1.000
_cell.length_c   1.000
_cell.angle_alpha   90.00
_cell.angle_beta   90.00
_cell.angle_gamma   90.00
#
_symmetry.space_group_name_H-M   'P 1'
#
loop_
_entity.id
_entity.type
_entity.pdbx_description
1 polymer ?
#
loop_
_entity_poly.entity_id
_entity_poly.type
_entity_poly.pdbx_seq_one_letter_code
_entity_poly.pdbx_strand_id
1 'polypeptide(L)'
;MVLQKWASQVAALDIGYKSGVEQLKAQKPKIVYLMGADEDLISRSDLSEDTFIIYQGHHGDHGAEIADVVLPGAAYTEKSGTYVNTEGRAQKASFVVAPPGKAREDWQILRALSEILGNPLPYDDLDSLRKRMAEVSPTLTSYDRLEAANFMPLSVELNQKLKTKLSNEPIRAFQTELSDFYMTNSISRASLTMARCVQAYKKNNEPVKQTQSNANP
;
A
#
# COMPACT_ATOMS: atom_id res chain seq x y z
N MET A 1 0.38 -18.43 10.29
CA MET A 1 1.08 -17.23 9.79
C MET A 1 0.64 -16.99 8.36
N VAL A 2 0.31 -15.74 8.00
CA VAL A 2 -0.08 -15.35 6.62
C VAL A 2 0.99 -14.40 6.10
N LEU A 3 1.60 -14.73 4.95
CA LEU A 3 2.64 -13.90 4.36
C LEU A 3 2.00 -12.70 3.63
N GLN A 4 2.18 -11.51 4.19
CA GLN A 4 1.70 -10.28 3.59
C GLN A 4 2.72 -9.72 2.58
N LYS A 5 2.21 -9.03 1.57
CA LYS A 5 3.05 -8.41 0.52
C LYS A 5 3.30 -6.93 0.75
N TRP A 6 2.31 -6.23 1.30
CA TRP A 6 2.37 -4.80 1.51
C TRP A 6 2.74 -4.47 2.95
N ALA A 7 3.68 -3.54 3.13
CA ALA A 7 4.16 -3.13 4.44
C ALA A 7 3.10 -2.39 5.29
N SER A 8 2.06 -1.84 4.66
CA SER A 8 0.94 -1.16 5.35
C SER A 8 -0.14 -2.13 5.83
N GLN A 9 -0.22 -3.33 5.25
CA GLN A 9 -1.39 -4.21 5.42
C GLN A 9 -1.60 -4.65 6.87
N VAL A 10 -0.53 -5.03 7.58
CA VAL A 10 -0.65 -5.53 8.96
C VAL A 10 -1.08 -4.41 9.90
N ALA A 11 -0.42 -3.25 9.83
CA ALA A 11 -0.78 -2.09 10.63
C ALA A 11 -2.21 -1.62 10.36
N ALA A 12 -2.67 -1.66 9.11
CA ALA A 12 -4.05 -1.33 8.73
C ALA A 12 -5.07 -2.29 9.38
N LEU A 13 -4.76 -3.58 9.42
CA LEU A 13 -5.62 -4.58 10.09
C LEU A 13 -5.62 -4.38 11.62
N ASP A 14 -4.48 -4.04 12.22
CA ASP A 14 -4.36 -3.78 13.66
C ASP A 14 -5.18 -2.57 14.13
N ILE A 15 -5.30 -1.54 13.30
CA ILE A 15 -6.19 -0.37 13.58
C ILE A 15 -7.66 -0.64 13.23
N GLY A 16 -7.99 -1.81 12.68
CA GLY A 16 -9.35 -2.22 12.35
C GLY A 16 -9.85 -1.80 10.96
N TYR A 17 -8.97 -1.47 10.02
CA TYR A 17 -9.39 -1.26 8.63
C TYR A 17 -9.84 -2.57 8.00
N LYS A 18 -10.81 -2.47 7.08
CA LYS A 18 -11.29 -3.62 6.32
C LYS A 18 -10.41 -3.82 5.09
N SER A 19 -10.09 -5.07 4.79
CA SER A 19 -9.31 -5.44 3.62
C SER A 19 -10.14 -5.38 2.34
N GLY A 20 -9.51 -4.96 1.24
CA GLY A 20 -10.10 -4.99 -0.10
C GLY A 20 -10.95 -3.76 -0.44
N VAL A 21 -11.32 -3.66 -1.72
CA VAL A 21 -12.04 -2.50 -2.28
C VAL A 21 -13.50 -2.80 -2.63
N GLU A 22 -13.95 -4.04 -2.44
CA GLU A 22 -15.28 -4.51 -2.84
C GLU A 22 -16.40 -3.68 -2.23
N GLN A 23 -16.28 -3.32 -0.94
CA GLN A 23 -17.28 -2.50 -0.26
C GLN A 23 -17.34 -1.08 -0.85
N LEU A 24 -16.20 -0.53 -1.25
CA LEU A 24 -16.11 0.78 -1.87
C LEU A 24 -16.74 0.76 -3.28
N LYS A 25 -16.42 -0.26 -4.10
CA LYS A 25 -17.03 -0.43 -5.43
C LYS A 25 -18.55 -0.63 -5.36
N ALA A 26 -19.03 -1.36 -4.35
CA ALA A 26 -20.46 -1.59 -4.14
C ALA A 26 -21.19 -0.32 -3.68
N GLN A 27 -20.58 0.51 -2.82
CA GLN A 27 -21.21 1.71 -2.26
C GLN A 27 -21.20 2.91 -3.19
N LYS A 28 -20.19 3.03 -4.08
CA LYS A 28 -19.99 4.18 -4.98
C LYS A 28 -20.11 5.53 -4.25
N PRO A 29 -19.21 5.80 -3.29
CA PRO A 29 -19.27 7.02 -2.48
C PRO A 29 -18.97 8.27 -3.31
N LYS A 30 -19.56 9.41 -2.93
CA LYS A 30 -19.32 10.71 -3.58
C LYS A 30 -17.90 11.26 -3.39
N ILE A 31 -17.19 10.80 -2.36
CA ILE A 31 -15.82 11.23 -2.05
C ILE A 31 -14.99 9.97 -1.81
N VAL A 32 -13.83 9.89 -2.46
CA VAL A 32 -12.85 8.82 -2.27
C VAL A 32 -11.52 9.44 -1.90
N TYR A 33 -10.91 8.97 -0.81
CA TYR A 33 -9.59 9.39 -0.37
C TYR A 33 -8.58 8.26 -0.59
N LEU A 34 -7.67 8.45 -1.54
CA LEU A 34 -6.63 7.51 -1.92
C LEU A 34 -5.33 7.88 -1.21
N MET A 35 -4.96 7.13 -0.17
CA MET A 35 -3.71 7.34 0.56
C MET A 35 -2.61 6.44 0.00
N GLY A 36 -1.83 6.96 -0.95
CA GLY A 36 -0.73 6.24 -1.62
C GLY A 36 -1.19 4.96 -2.34
N ALA A 37 -2.43 4.94 -2.83
CA ALA A 37 -3.04 3.76 -3.44
C ALA A 37 -2.81 3.77 -4.96
N ASP A 38 -1.79 3.03 -5.41
CA ASP A 38 -1.32 3.03 -6.81
C ASP A 38 -1.38 1.64 -7.49
N GLU A 39 -2.10 0.67 -6.91
CA GLU A 39 -2.08 -0.74 -7.35
C GLU A 39 -3.23 -1.10 -8.32
N ASP A 40 -3.79 -0.12 -9.04
CA ASP A 40 -4.88 -0.30 -10.03
C ASP A 40 -6.11 -1.07 -9.54
N LEU A 41 -6.33 -1.12 -8.23
CA LEU A 41 -7.49 -1.81 -7.66
C LEU A 41 -8.80 -1.05 -7.90
N ILE A 42 -8.71 0.26 -8.13
CA ILE A 42 -9.83 1.17 -8.34
C ILE A 42 -9.55 1.98 -9.59
N SER A 43 -10.48 1.94 -10.55
CA SER A 43 -10.48 2.76 -11.75
C SER A 43 -11.63 3.78 -11.69
N ARG A 44 -11.57 4.85 -12.49
CA ARG A 44 -12.68 5.82 -12.58
C ARG A 44 -14.00 5.16 -13.01
N SER A 45 -13.95 4.11 -13.82
CA SER A 45 -15.12 3.32 -14.23
C SER A 45 -15.78 2.52 -13.11
N ASP A 46 -15.06 2.21 -12.03
CA ASP A 46 -15.64 1.53 -10.87
C ASP A 46 -16.51 2.47 -10.02
N LEU A 47 -16.32 3.78 -10.17
CA LEU A 47 -16.92 4.84 -9.35
C LEU A 47 -18.06 5.55 -10.11
N SER A 48 -18.80 6.42 -9.41
CA SER A 48 -19.77 7.29 -10.08
C SER A 48 -19.05 8.48 -10.74
N GLU A 49 -19.64 9.04 -11.81
CA GLU A 49 -19.03 10.17 -12.52
C GLU A 49 -18.83 11.40 -11.62
N ASP A 50 -19.73 11.61 -10.67
CA ASP A 50 -19.72 12.69 -9.68
C ASP A 50 -18.83 12.42 -8.46
N THR A 51 -18.11 11.30 -8.43
CA THR A 51 -17.18 11.00 -7.33
C THR A 51 -15.99 11.95 -7.38
N PHE A 52 -15.73 12.64 -6.25
CA PHE A 52 -14.56 13.48 -6.04
C PHE A 52 -13.41 12.66 -5.42
N ILE A 53 -12.30 12.54 -6.14
CA ILE A 53 -11.16 11.71 -5.80
C ILE A 53 -10.02 12.59 -5.30
N ILE A 54 -9.62 12.36 -4.05
CA ILE A 54 -8.47 13.00 -3.42
C ILE A 54 -7.35 11.97 -3.37
N TYR A 55 -6.21 12.26 -3.99
CA TYR A 55 -5.01 11.45 -3.86
C TYR A 55 -4.00 12.12 -2.94
N GLN A 56 -3.54 11.40 -1.92
CA GLN A 56 -2.44 11.80 -1.07
C GLN A 56 -1.30 10.79 -1.21
N GLY A 57 -0.19 11.20 -1.82
CA GLY A 57 0.95 10.33 -2.06
C GLY A 57 2.21 11.11 -2.40
N HIS A 58 3.31 10.39 -2.59
CA HIS A 58 4.63 10.99 -2.83
C HIS A 58 5.11 10.82 -4.29
N HIS A 59 4.60 9.83 -5.03
CA HIS A 59 4.86 9.66 -6.46
C HIS A 59 3.55 9.86 -7.23
N GLY A 60 3.63 10.46 -8.42
CA GLY A 60 2.51 10.51 -9.35
C GLY A 60 2.50 9.24 -10.20
N ASP A 61 1.70 8.27 -9.81
CA ASP A 61 1.46 7.01 -10.53
C ASP A 61 -0.05 6.86 -10.80
N HIS A 62 -0.54 5.65 -11.05
CA HIS A 62 -1.95 5.38 -11.36
C HIS A 62 -2.99 6.07 -10.44
N GLY A 63 -2.77 6.09 -9.13
CA GLY A 63 -3.72 6.71 -8.19
C GLY A 63 -3.81 8.23 -8.33
N ALA A 64 -2.70 8.87 -8.70
CA ALA A 64 -2.65 10.31 -8.93
C ALA A 64 -3.27 10.70 -10.28
N GLU A 65 -3.17 9.82 -11.29
CA GLU A 65 -3.70 10.07 -12.64
C GLU A 65 -5.23 10.22 -12.65
N ILE A 66 -5.93 9.45 -11.82
CA ILE A 66 -7.40 9.48 -11.75
C ILE A 66 -7.97 10.53 -10.78
N ALA A 67 -7.10 11.25 -10.05
CA ALA A 67 -7.49 12.13 -8.96
C ALA A 67 -7.94 13.52 -9.45
N ASP A 68 -8.93 14.09 -8.76
CA ASP A 68 -9.35 15.47 -9.01
C ASP A 68 -8.46 16.47 -8.22
N VAL A 69 -7.93 16.04 -7.07
CA VAL A 69 -6.97 16.81 -6.26
C VAL A 69 -5.83 15.91 -5.78
N VAL A 70 -4.61 16.42 -5.90
CA VAL A 70 -3.38 15.76 -5.43
C VAL A 70 -2.78 16.53 -4.25
N LEU A 71 -2.60 15.83 -3.13
CA LEU A 71 -1.97 16.32 -1.91
C LEU A 71 -0.58 15.67 -1.77
N PRO A 72 0.52 16.43 -1.91
CA PRO A 72 1.86 15.85 -1.89
C PRO A 72 2.27 15.43 -0.47
N GLY A 73 2.37 14.12 -0.25
CA GLY A 73 2.84 13.49 0.98
C GLY A 73 4.35 13.20 0.96
N ALA A 74 4.86 12.73 2.10
CA ALA A 74 6.27 12.39 2.29
C ALA A 74 6.57 10.91 1.99
N ALA A 75 7.74 10.63 1.40
CA ALA A 75 8.22 9.26 1.22
C ALA A 75 8.65 8.62 2.56
N TYR A 76 8.91 7.31 2.57
CA TYR A 76 9.25 6.58 3.81
C TYR A 76 10.57 7.03 4.46
N THR A 77 11.52 7.58 3.69
CA THR A 77 12.78 8.15 4.20
C THR A 77 12.62 9.57 4.73
N GLU A 78 11.47 10.20 4.49
CA GLU A 78 11.22 11.61 4.72
C GLU A 78 10.30 11.89 5.91
N LYS A 79 9.94 10.84 6.67
CA LYS A 79 9.01 10.91 7.79
C LYS A 79 9.36 9.91 8.88
N SER A 80 9.00 10.23 10.12
CA SER A 80 9.13 9.27 11.22
C SER A 80 7.86 8.41 11.37
N GLY A 81 7.74 7.39 10.53
CA GLY A 81 6.61 6.45 10.54
C GLY A 81 6.79 5.23 11.45
N THR A 82 5.67 4.60 11.83
CA THR A 82 5.65 3.23 12.35
C THR A 82 5.22 2.29 11.23
N TYR A 83 5.94 1.18 11.04
CA TYR A 83 5.59 0.11 10.12
C TYR A 83 5.46 -1.20 10.89
N VAL A 84 4.53 -2.07 10.50
CA VAL A 84 4.35 -3.38 11.14
C VAL A 84 4.63 -4.46 10.11
N ASN A 85 5.60 -5.33 10.41
CA ASN A 85 5.99 -6.40 9.50
C ASN A 85 5.00 -7.58 9.53
N THR A 86 5.24 -8.62 8.73
CA THR A 86 4.31 -9.75 8.56
C THR A 86 4.12 -10.62 9.80
N GLU A 87 5.05 -10.58 10.76
CA GLU A 87 4.92 -11.29 12.04
C GLU A 87 4.16 -10.48 13.10
N GLY A 88 3.86 -9.19 12.83
CA GLY A 88 3.18 -8.30 13.78
C GLY A 88 4.11 -7.44 14.63
N ARG A 89 5.42 -7.38 14.30
CA ARG A 89 6.39 -6.53 15.01
C ARG A 89 6.31 -5.10 14.49
N ALA A 90 6.04 -4.16 15.40
CA ALA A 90 6.12 -2.74 15.10
C ALA A 90 7.58 -2.26 15.04
N GLN A 91 7.90 -1.50 14.00
CA GLN A 91 9.23 -0.96 13.72
C GLN A 91 9.12 0.53 13.45
N LYS A 92 10.11 1.30 13.92
CA LYS A 92 10.14 2.75 13.73
C LYS A 92 11.06 3.12 12.58
N ALA A 93 10.52 3.82 11.58
CA ALA A 93 11.32 4.49 10.58
C ALA A 93 11.82 5.83 11.12
N SER A 94 13.07 6.13 10.79
CA SER A 94 13.71 7.40 11.16
C SER A 94 13.64 8.37 9.99
N PHE A 95 13.41 9.64 10.31
CA PHE A 95 13.53 10.73 9.36
C PHE A 95 15.00 10.89 8.93
N VAL A 96 15.25 10.86 7.62
CA VAL A 96 16.61 10.98 7.07
C VAL A 96 16.78 12.28 6.30
N VAL A 97 15.82 12.62 5.44
CA VAL A 97 15.85 13.82 4.59
C VAL A 97 14.50 14.51 4.60
N ALA A 98 14.45 15.82 4.40
CA ALA A 98 13.18 16.54 4.35
C ALA A 98 12.39 16.23 3.07
N PRO A 99 11.04 16.19 3.13
CA PRO A 99 10.22 16.04 1.93
C PRO A 99 10.51 17.14 0.90
N PRO A 100 10.53 16.83 -0.41
CA PRO A 100 10.86 17.79 -1.44
C PRO A 100 9.78 18.87 -1.61
N GLY A 101 10.22 20.11 -1.85
CA GLY A 101 9.35 21.22 -2.21
C GLY A 101 8.29 21.54 -1.14
N LYS A 102 7.02 21.35 -1.49
CA LYS A 102 5.87 21.63 -0.61
C LYS A 102 5.25 20.37 -0.01
N ALA A 103 5.87 19.21 -0.19
CA ALA A 103 5.40 17.98 0.45
C ALA A 103 5.43 18.11 1.98
N ARG A 104 4.55 17.38 2.67
CA ARG A 104 4.41 17.37 4.13
C ARG A 104 4.27 15.94 4.64
N GLU A 105 4.51 15.73 5.94
CA GLU A 105 4.23 14.42 6.53
C GLU A 105 2.75 14.09 6.44
N ASP A 106 2.44 12.81 6.20
CA ASP A 106 1.09 12.43 5.81
C ASP A 106 0.01 12.72 6.86
N TRP A 107 0.34 12.51 8.13
CA TRP A 107 -0.58 12.75 9.23
C TRP A 107 -0.83 14.25 9.44
N GLN A 108 0.14 15.12 9.13
CA GLN A 108 -0.01 16.57 9.23
C GLN A 108 -1.02 17.08 8.20
N ILE A 109 -1.01 16.51 7.00
CA ILE A 109 -1.99 16.82 5.94
C ILE A 109 -3.40 16.47 6.43
N LEU A 110 -3.59 15.27 6.97
CA LEU A 110 -4.88 14.83 7.52
C LEU A 110 -5.32 15.68 8.73
N ARG A 111 -4.39 16.03 9.62
CA ARG A 111 -4.65 16.90 10.77
C ARG A 111 -5.06 18.30 10.34
N ALA A 112 -4.40 18.90 9.36
CA ALA A 112 -4.78 20.20 8.82
C ALA A 112 -6.14 20.13 8.09
N LEU A 113 -6.37 19.09 7.30
CA LEU A 113 -7.66 18.87 6.63
C LEU A 113 -8.81 18.74 7.63
N SER A 114 -8.59 18.03 8.75
CA SER A 114 -9.60 17.86 9.80
C SER A 114 -10.04 19.20 10.43
N GLU A 115 -9.11 20.14 10.58
CA GLU A 115 -9.39 21.47 11.12
C GLU A 115 -10.18 22.33 10.14
N ILE A 116 -9.81 22.29 8.86
CA ILE A 116 -10.52 23.00 7.80
C ILE A 116 -11.96 22.48 7.65
N LEU A 117 -12.17 21.18 7.85
CA LEU A 117 -13.50 20.55 7.84
C LEU A 117 -14.29 20.77 9.14
N GLY A 118 -13.77 21.53 10.10
CA GLY A 118 -14.43 21.86 11.36
C GLY A 118 -14.47 20.72 12.38
N ASN A 119 -13.70 19.65 12.17
CA ASN A 119 -13.61 18.49 13.06
C ASN A 119 -12.15 18.18 13.42
N PRO A 120 -11.46 19.07 14.17
CA PRO A 120 -10.03 18.95 14.43
C PRO A 120 -9.71 17.68 15.22
N LEU A 121 -8.71 16.93 14.74
CA LEU A 121 -8.20 15.75 15.44
C LEU A 121 -7.44 16.16 16.72
N PRO A 122 -7.53 15.39 17.83
CA PRO A 122 -7.06 15.81 19.15
C PRO A 122 -5.55 15.58 19.36
N TYR A 123 -4.72 15.88 18.36
CA TYR A 123 -3.27 15.77 18.44
C TYR A 123 -2.60 16.78 17.51
N ASP A 124 -1.53 17.41 17.98
CA ASP A 124 -0.79 18.45 17.24
C ASP A 124 0.67 18.08 16.98
N ASP A 125 1.15 17.01 17.62
CA ASP A 125 2.51 16.53 17.51
C ASP A 125 2.54 14.99 17.34
N LEU A 126 3.72 14.49 16.95
CA LEU A 126 3.91 13.08 16.64
C LEU A 126 3.83 12.17 17.87
N ASP A 127 4.18 12.67 19.06
CA ASP A 127 4.12 11.88 20.29
C ASP A 127 2.68 11.74 20.80
N SER A 128 1.89 12.80 20.67
CA SER A 128 0.45 12.82 20.90
C SER A 128 -0.29 11.91 19.91
N LEU A 129 0.11 11.90 18.64
CA LEU A 129 -0.38 10.93 17.66
C LEU A 129 -0.04 9.49 18.06
N ARG A 130 1.19 9.23 18.50
CA ARG A 130 1.59 7.88 18.97
C ARG A 130 0.85 7.44 20.22
N LYS A 131 0.55 8.35 21.14
CA LYS A 131 -0.34 8.05 22.28
C LYS A 131 -1.72 7.62 21.79
N ARG A 132 -2.28 8.32 20.82
CA ARG A 132 -3.55 7.93 20.19
C ARG A 132 -3.45 6.57 19.49
N MET A 133 -2.34 6.28 18.82
CA MET A 133 -2.10 4.96 18.23
C MET A 133 -2.10 3.86 19.30
N ALA A 134 -1.45 4.10 20.44
CA ALA A 134 -1.41 3.15 21.55
C ALA A 134 -2.80 2.89 22.17
N GLU A 135 -3.67 3.90 22.19
CA GLU A 135 -5.07 3.74 22.63
C GLU A 135 -5.88 2.85 21.68
N VAL A 136 -5.62 2.94 20.37
CA VAL A 136 -6.31 2.11 19.36
C VAL A 136 -5.78 0.69 19.37
N SER A 137 -4.46 0.54 19.28
CA SER A 137 -3.78 -0.75 19.39
C SER A 137 -2.41 -0.56 20.04
N PRO A 138 -2.19 -1.11 21.25
CA PRO A 138 -0.93 -0.90 21.98
C PRO A 138 0.28 -1.53 21.28
N THR A 139 0.06 -2.54 20.43
CA THR A 139 1.13 -3.21 19.67
C THR A 139 1.86 -2.26 18.72
N LEU A 140 1.19 -1.21 18.23
CA LEU A 140 1.75 -0.23 17.30
C LEU A 140 2.86 0.63 17.91
N THR A 141 2.94 0.70 19.23
CA THR A 141 3.96 1.46 19.96
C THR A 141 4.95 0.59 20.73
N SER A 142 4.71 -0.72 20.79
CA SER A 142 5.62 -1.71 21.37
C SER A 142 6.70 -2.11 20.36
N TYR A 143 7.61 -1.17 20.09
CA TYR A 143 8.64 -1.34 19.07
C TYR A 143 9.56 -2.54 19.34
N ASP A 144 9.92 -3.23 18.25
CA ASP A 144 10.83 -4.38 18.22
C ASP A 144 10.41 -5.57 19.09
N ARG A 145 9.17 -5.60 19.58
CA ARG A 145 8.59 -6.72 20.32
C ARG A 145 7.60 -7.49 19.46
N LEU A 146 7.59 -8.80 19.64
CA LEU A 146 6.61 -9.70 19.03
C LEU A 146 5.62 -10.12 20.09
N GLU A 147 4.35 -9.76 19.88
CA GLU A 147 3.26 -10.14 20.76
C GLU A 147 2.57 -11.40 20.23
N ALA A 148 2.20 -12.32 21.12
CA ALA A 148 1.59 -13.59 20.73
C ALA A 148 0.10 -13.42 20.36
N ALA A 149 -0.28 -13.94 19.20
CA ALA A 149 -1.67 -14.00 18.77
C ALA A 149 -2.40 -15.19 19.42
N ASN A 150 -2.98 -14.98 20.60
CA ASN A 150 -3.53 -16.06 21.44
C ASN A 150 -4.90 -16.61 20.98
N PHE A 151 -5.64 -15.85 20.16
CA PHE A 151 -7.03 -16.18 19.81
C PHE A 151 -7.19 -17.06 18.56
N MET A 152 -6.13 -17.77 18.16
CA MET A 152 -6.17 -18.65 16.98
C MET A 152 -7.28 -19.72 17.05
N PRO A 153 -7.50 -20.45 18.17
CA PRO A 153 -8.55 -21.47 18.22
C PRO A 153 -9.95 -20.92 17.97
N LEU A 154 -10.25 -19.73 18.51
CA LEU A 154 -11.54 -19.06 18.30
C LEU A 154 -11.73 -18.66 16.83
N SER A 155 -10.69 -18.16 16.17
CA SER A 155 -10.75 -17.81 14.74
C SER A 155 -11.05 -19.02 13.85
N VAL A 156 -10.49 -20.19 14.19
CA VAL A 156 -10.75 -21.45 13.49
C VAL A 156 -12.19 -21.89 13.69
N GLU A 157 -12.73 -21.81 14.91
CA GLU A 157 -14.13 -22.14 15.20
C GLU A 157 -15.10 -21.23 14.44
N LEU A 158 -14.84 -19.93 14.40
CA LEU A 158 -15.65 -18.97 13.65
C LEU A 158 -15.61 -19.26 12.15
N ASN A 159 -14.44 -19.58 11.61
CA ASN A 159 -14.29 -19.90 10.19
C ASN A 159 -15.04 -21.18 9.80
N GLN A 160 -15.09 -22.19 10.67
CA GLN A 160 -15.85 -23.43 10.42
C GLN A 160 -17.37 -23.19 10.31
N LYS A 161 -17.90 -22.14 10.95
CA LYS A 161 -19.32 -21.76 10.86
C LYS A 161 -19.65 -21.08 9.53
N LEU A 162 -18.65 -20.55 8.83
CA LEU A 162 -18.82 -19.90 7.53
C LEU A 162 -18.87 -20.97 6.42
N LYS A 163 -19.98 -21.00 5.68
CA LYS A 163 -20.14 -21.86 4.50
C LYS A 163 -19.66 -21.12 3.25
N THR A 164 -18.35 -21.11 3.00
CA THR A 164 -17.77 -20.60 1.76
C THR A 164 -17.56 -21.72 0.74
N LYS A 165 -17.97 -21.51 -0.51
CA LYS A 165 -17.67 -22.43 -1.62
C LYS A 165 -16.26 -22.15 -2.13
N LEU A 166 -15.47 -23.20 -2.31
CA LEU A 166 -14.19 -23.08 -3.02
C LEU A 166 -14.47 -22.87 -4.51
N SER A 167 -13.77 -21.89 -5.10
CA SER A 167 -13.74 -21.74 -6.55
C SER A 167 -12.88 -22.87 -7.16
N ASN A 168 -13.25 -23.34 -8.35
CA ASN A 168 -12.47 -24.29 -9.12
C ASN A 168 -11.38 -23.62 -9.98
N GLU A 169 -11.24 -22.29 -9.89
CA GLU A 169 -10.18 -21.57 -10.59
C GLU A 169 -8.80 -21.93 -10.02
N PRO A 170 -7.78 -22.11 -10.88
CA PRO A 170 -6.44 -22.45 -10.42
C PRO A 170 -5.84 -21.30 -9.60
N ILE A 171 -5.19 -21.63 -8.49
CA ILE A 171 -4.46 -20.65 -7.68
C ILE A 171 -3.28 -20.13 -8.50
N ARG A 172 -3.31 -18.84 -8.85
CA ARG A 172 -2.23 -18.17 -9.56
C ARG A 172 -1.38 -17.37 -8.57
N ALA A 173 -0.06 -17.54 -8.64
CA ALA A 173 0.86 -16.65 -7.95
C ALA A 173 0.82 -15.27 -8.61
N PHE A 174 1.02 -14.23 -7.81
CA PHE A 174 1.00 -12.84 -8.28
C PHE A 174 2.26 -12.45 -9.04
N GLN A 175 3.37 -13.12 -8.76
CA GLN A 175 4.66 -12.94 -9.43
C GLN A 175 5.09 -14.32 -9.92
N THR A 176 5.09 -14.48 -11.23
CA THR A 176 5.50 -15.74 -11.87
C THR A 176 6.86 -15.61 -12.53
N GLU A 177 7.19 -14.41 -13.00
CA GLU A 177 8.47 -14.12 -13.63
C GLU A 177 9.31 -13.17 -12.77
N LEU A 178 10.62 -13.20 -12.99
CA LEU A 178 11.55 -12.32 -12.27
C LEU A 178 11.33 -10.84 -12.63
N SER A 179 10.83 -10.54 -13.83
CA SER A 179 10.45 -9.17 -14.21
C SER A 179 9.39 -8.57 -13.29
N ASP A 180 8.45 -9.38 -12.80
CA ASP A 180 7.32 -8.93 -11.98
C ASP A 180 7.78 -8.49 -10.58
N PHE A 181 8.97 -8.94 -10.16
CA PHE A 181 9.55 -8.60 -8.87
C PHE A 181 10.05 -7.15 -8.79
N TYR A 182 10.61 -6.62 -9.87
CA TYR A 182 11.29 -5.33 -9.86
C TYR A 182 10.36 -4.11 -9.83
N MET A 183 9.08 -4.28 -10.19
CA MET A 183 8.12 -3.18 -10.39
C MET A 183 6.83 -3.43 -9.60
N THR A 184 6.87 -3.23 -8.28
CA THR A 184 5.79 -3.65 -7.36
C THR A 184 5.07 -2.52 -6.65
N ASN A 185 5.69 -1.35 -6.52
CA ASN A 185 5.11 -0.17 -5.90
C ASN A 185 5.55 1.10 -6.65
N SER A 186 4.94 2.24 -6.34
CA SER A 186 5.18 3.50 -7.04
C SER A 186 6.64 3.96 -7.02
N ILE A 187 7.39 3.67 -5.94
CA ILE A 187 8.84 3.98 -5.85
C ILE A 187 9.64 3.12 -6.84
N SER A 188 9.40 1.81 -6.84
CA SER A 188 10.09 0.89 -7.74
C SER A 188 9.75 1.15 -9.21
N ARG A 189 8.47 1.46 -9.51
CA ARG A 189 7.99 1.83 -10.85
C ARG A 189 8.61 3.12 -11.37
N ALA A 190 8.84 4.10 -10.50
CA ALA A 190 9.56 5.33 -10.84
C ALA A 190 11.10 5.16 -10.95
N SER A 191 11.65 4.00 -10.55
CA SER A 191 13.10 3.79 -10.51
C SER A 191 13.68 3.39 -11.86
N LEU A 192 14.59 4.23 -12.40
CA LEU A 192 15.34 3.94 -13.61
C LEU A 192 16.20 2.67 -13.47
N THR A 193 16.75 2.43 -12.28
CA THR A 193 17.56 1.23 -12.01
C THR A 193 16.71 -0.03 -12.11
N MET A 194 15.51 -0.03 -11.53
CA MET A 194 14.59 -1.17 -11.63
C MET A 194 14.14 -1.37 -13.08
N ALA A 195 13.92 -0.29 -13.84
CA ALA A 195 13.58 -0.39 -15.26
C ALA A 195 14.70 -1.06 -16.07
N ARG A 196 15.96 -0.73 -15.78
CA ARG A 196 17.12 -1.39 -16.39
C ARG A 196 17.22 -2.87 -16.00
N CYS A 197 16.92 -3.24 -14.76
CA CYS A 197 16.88 -4.64 -14.32
C CYS A 197 15.86 -5.46 -15.13
N VAL A 198 14.65 -4.91 -15.33
CA VAL A 198 13.61 -5.55 -16.16
C VAL A 198 14.07 -5.69 -17.62
N GLN A 199 14.68 -4.65 -18.20
CA GLN A 199 15.20 -4.69 -19.57
C GLN A 199 16.32 -5.73 -19.72
N ALA A 200 17.24 -5.80 -18.77
CA ALA A 200 18.33 -6.78 -18.78
C ALA A 200 17.81 -8.22 -18.71
N TYR A 201 16.81 -8.47 -17.85
CA TYR A 201 16.15 -9.77 -17.78
C TYR A 201 15.47 -10.14 -19.10
N LYS A 202 14.67 -9.23 -19.68
CA LYS A 202 14.00 -9.46 -20.96
C LYS A 202 14.99 -9.76 -22.09
N LYS A 203 16.07 -8.99 -22.20
CA LYS A 203 17.12 -9.23 -23.21
C LYS A 203 17.79 -10.60 -23.07
N ASN A 204 17.97 -11.10 -21.85
CA ASN A 204 18.57 -12.41 -21.62
C ASN A 204 17.61 -13.58 -21.91
N ASN A 205 16.30 -13.32 -21.84
CA ASN A 205 15.25 -14.31 -22.10
C ASN A 205 14.66 -14.25 -23.52
N GLU A 206 15.09 -13.31 -24.37
CA GLU A 206 14.73 -13.34 -25.79
C GLU A 206 15.32 -14.60 -26.46
N PRO A 207 14.52 -15.39 -27.21
CA PRO A 207 15.05 -16.53 -27.93
C PRO A 207 16.08 -16.05 -28.93
N VAL A 208 17.29 -16.63 -28.87
CA VAL A 208 18.36 -16.36 -29.84
C VAL A 208 17.79 -16.59 -31.23
N LYS A 209 17.60 -15.51 -32.01
CA LYS A 209 17.29 -15.63 -33.44
C LYS A 209 18.43 -16.42 -34.06
N GLN A 210 18.18 -17.69 -34.41
CA GLN A 210 19.08 -18.45 -35.25
C GLN A 210 19.18 -17.71 -36.59
N THR A 211 20.23 -16.92 -36.75
CA THR A 211 20.59 -16.36 -38.05
C THR A 211 20.92 -17.57 -38.92
N GLN A 212 19.97 -18.00 -39.75
CA GLN A 212 20.23 -18.94 -40.83
C GLN A 212 21.23 -18.26 -41.76
N SER A 213 22.51 -18.58 -41.59
CA SER A 213 23.52 -18.34 -42.59
C SER A 213 23.18 -19.25 -43.78
N ASN A 214 22.39 -18.74 -44.72
CA ASN A 214 22.33 -19.28 -46.06
C ASN A 214 23.70 -19.06 -46.71
N ALA A 215 24.65 -19.94 -46.39
CA ALA A 215 25.79 -20.22 -47.24
C ALA A 215 25.32 -21.28 -48.24
N ASN A 216 25.06 -20.86 -49.47
CA ASN A 216 25.20 -21.74 -50.64
C ASN A 216 26.05 -20.98 -51.67
N PRO A 217 27.10 -21.62 -52.23
CA PRO A 217 27.90 -21.07 -53.32
C PRO A 217 27.12 -20.94 -54.63
#